data_AF-A0A349ND24-F1
#
_entry.id   AF-A0A349ND24-F1
#
_cell.length_a   1.000
_cell.length_b   1.000
_cell.length_c   1.000
_cell.angle_alpha   90.00
_cell.angle_beta   90.00
_cell.angle_gamma   90.00
#
_symmetry.space_group_name_H-M   'P 1'
#
loop_
_entity.id
_entity.type
_entity.pdbx_description
1 polymer ?
#
loop_
_entity_poly.entity_id
_entity_poly.type
_entity_poly.pdbx_seq_one_letter_code
_entity_poly.pdbx_strand_id
1 'polypeptide(L)'
;MTTYVSNIIESWQIGNMSPIIRKMPRSWAYPGAFDLKGKSGNKSSTGFGISFLATLNGPDDRVPFFTRANFEEIDGTKGTDDARVGAD
;
A
#
# COMPACT_ATOMS: atom_id res chain seq x y z
N MET A 1 30.33 6.25 -36.59
CA MET A 1 29.11 5.51 -36.21
C MET A 1 27.95 6.29 -36.83
N THR A 2 27.28 5.72 -37.83
CA THR A 2 26.26 6.44 -38.62
C THR A 2 24.89 5.95 -38.20
N THR A 3 24.05 6.83 -37.66
CA THR A 3 22.66 6.53 -37.30
C THR A 3 21.75 6.82 -38.49
N TYR A 4 21.05 5.81 -39.01
CA TYR A 4 20.06 5.97 -40.07
C TYR A 4 18.67 6.22 -39.48
N VAL A 5 17.89 7.10 -40.11
CA VAL A 5 16.51 7.44 -39.69
C VAL A 5 15.59 6.22 -39.63
N SER A 6 15.86 5.20 -40.47
CA SER A 6 15.16 3.91 -40.45
C SER A 6 15.28 3.15 -39.12
N ASN A 7 16.27 3.48 -38.30
CA ASN A 7 16.53 2.81 -37.02
C ASN A 7 15.90 3.54 -35.83
N ILE A 8 15.11 4.59 -36.08
CA ILE A 8 14.39 5.32 -35.03
C ILE A 8 13.15 4.50 -34.63
N ILE A 9 13.19 3.95 -33.42
CA ILE A 9 12.12 3.12 -32.84
C ILE A 9 11.00 3.98 -32.24
N GLU A 10 11.31 5.14 -31.66
CA GLU A 10 10.33 6.08 -31.11
C GLU A 10 10.84 7.52 -31.25
N SER A 11 9.92 8.47 -31.48
CA SER A 11 10.19 9.90 -31.45
C SER A 11 9.02 10.64 -30.78
N TRP A 12 9.29 11.79 -30.17
CA TRP A 12 8.28 12.61 -29.52
C TRP A 12 8.67 14.08 -29.59
N GLN A 13 7.68 14.96 -29.48
CA GLN A 13 7.92 16.40 -29.50
C GLN A 13 8.54 16.87 -28.18
N ILE A 14 9.35 17.92 -28.26
CA ILE A 14 9.89 18.61 -27.09
C ILE A 14 8.72 19.12 -26.23
N GLY A 15 8.76 18.85 -24.93
CA GLY A 15 7.69 19.17 -23.98
C GLY A 15 6.64 18.08 -23.81
N ASN A 16 6.56 17.11 -24.72
CA ASN A 16 5.69 15.94 -24.57
C ASN A 16 6.40 14.81 -23.82
N MET A 17 5.61 14.01 -23.10
CA MET A 17 6.10 12.83 -22.42
C MET A 17 6.57 11.77 -23.43
N SER A 18 7.69 11.11 -23.16
CA SER A 18 8.18 10.05 -24.03
C SER A 18 7.18 8.87 -24.06
N PRO A 19 7.07 8.14 -25.17
CA PRO A 19 6.09 7.05 -25.28
C PRO A 19 6.34 5.92 -24.28
N ILE A 20 7.60 5.69 -23.88
CA ILE A 20 7.97 4.74 -22.82
C ILE A 20 7.34 5.15 -21.48
N ILE A 21 7.49 6.40 -21.05
CA ILE A 21 6.95 6.83 -19.76
C ILE A 21 5.41 6.85 -19.81
N ARG A 22 4.81 7.18 -20.96
CA ARG A 22 3.35 7.10 -21.15
C ARG A 22 2.82 5.67 -21.01
N LYS A 23 3.60 4.65 -21.37
CA LYS A 23 3.26 3.23 -21.23
C LYS A 23 3.51 2.69 -19.81
N MET A 24 4.14 3.45 -18.92
CA MET A 24 4.41 3.06 -17.53
C MET A 24 3.63 3.93 -16.52
N PRO A 25 2.29 3.98 -16.58
CA PRO A 25 1.53 4.74 -15.59
C PRO A 25 1.67 4.07 -14.23
N ARG A 26 2.07 4.86 -13.22
CA ARG A 26 1.99 4.43 -11.82
C ARG A 26 0.67 4.89 -11.22
N SER A 27 0.05 4.02 -10.43
CA SER A 27 -1.19 4.33 -9.73
C SER A 27 -1.12 3.93 -8.27
N TRP A 28 -1.77 4.72 -7.42
CA TRP A 28 -1.87 4.43 -6.01
C TRP A 28 -3.18 3.71 -5.68
N ALA A 29 -3.10 2.69 -4.82
CA ALA A 29 -4.25 2.05 -4.18
C ALA A 29 -4.14 2.22 -2.66
N TYR A 30 -5.27 2.52 -2.00
CA TYR A 30 -5.31 2.82 -0.55
C TYR A 30 -6.33 1.97 0.20
N PRO A 31 -6.19 0.64 0.24
CA PRO A 31 -7.03 -0.20 1.10
C PRO A 31 -6.82 0.08 2.59
N GLY A 32 -7.91 0.10 3.35
CA GLY A 32 -7.90 0.15 4.81
C GLY A 32 -8.94 -0.82 5.38
N ALA A 33 -8.69 -1.31 6.59
CA ALA A 33 -9.61 -2.17 7.31
C ALA A 33 -9.69 -1.78 8.79
N PHE A 34 -10.88 -1.99 9.36
CA PHE A 34 -11.19 -1.73 10.75
C PHE A 34 -11.93 -2.94 11.33
N ASP A 35 -11.45 -3.44 12.46
CA ASP A 35 -11.97 -4.62 13.14
C ASP A 35 -12.38 -4.24 14.56
N LEU A 36 -13.58 -4.65 14.98
CA LEU A 36 -14.04 -4.55 16.36
C LEU A 36 -14.46 -5.95 16.83
N LYS A 37 -13.89 -6.40 17.94
CA LYS A 37 -14.16 -7.69 18.57
C LYS A 37 -14.65 -7.46 19.99
N GLY A 38 -15.75 -8.11 20.35
CA GLY A 38 -16.31 -8.04 21.70
C GLY A 38 -16.88 -9.40 22.10
N LYS A 39 -16.54 -9.87 23.30
CA LYS A 39 -17.15 -11.05 23.91
C LYS A 39 -17.68 -10.66 25.29
N SER A 40 -19.00 -10.79 25.49
CA SER A 40 -19.61 -10.65 26.82
C SER A 40 -20.06 -12.03 27.34
N GLY A 41 -19.78 -12.30 28.61
CA GLY A 41 -19.97 -13.60 29.28
C GLY A 41 -19.24 -13.62 30.63
N ASN A 42 -18.72 -14.77 31.06
CA ASN A 42 -17.93 -14.88 32.32
C ASN A 42 -16.65 -14.04 32.35
N LYS A 43 -16.20 -13.53 31.20
CA LYS A 43 -15.09 -12.60 31.03
C LYS A 43 -15.47 -11.56 29.98
N SER A 44 -15.06 -10.32 30.17
CA SER A 44 -15.23 -9.23 29.20
C SER A 44 -13.96 -9.10 28.39
N SER A 45 -14.03 -9.28 27.08
CA SER A 45 -12.91 -8.98 26.20
C SER A 45 -13.36 -8.06 25.08
N THR A 46 -12.64 -6.95 24.95
CA THR A 46 -12.85 -5.95 23.91
C THR A 46 -11.53 -5.79 23.16
N GLY A 47 -11.57 -5.95 21.84
CA GLY A 47 -10.42 -5.71 20.99
C GLY A 47 -10.81 -4.83 19.81
N PHE A 48 -9.92 -3.92 19.43
CA PHE A 48 -10.06 -3.15 18.20
C PHE A 48 -8.77 -3.20 17.39
N GLY A 49 -8.92 -3.22 16.07
CA GLY A 49 -7.82 -3.27 15.12
C GLY A 49 -8.05 -2.28 14.00
N ILE A 50 -6.98 -1.61 13.58
CA ILE A 50 -6.94 -0.78 12.39
C ILE A 50 -5.76 -1.22 11.54
N SER A 51 -5.98 -1.34 10.23
CA SER A 51 -4.90 -1.52 9.27
C SER A 51 -5.11 -0.62 8.06
N PHE A 52 -4.00 -0.13 7.52
CA PHE A 52 -3.97 0.70 6.33
C PHE A 52 -2.80 0.28 5.47
N LEU A 53 -3.04 0.20 4.16
CA LEU A 53 -2.05 -0.18 3.17
C LEU A 53 -2.13 0.82 2.01
N ALA A 54 -1.01 1.48 1.72
CA ALA A 54 -0.84 2.26 0.50
C ALA A 54 0.04 1.45 -0.45
N THR A 55 -0.40 1.23 -1.68
CA THR A 55 0.36 0.49 -2.69
C THR A 55 0.60 1.38 -3.90
N LEU A 56 1.86 1.57 -4.27
CA LEU A 56 2.23 2.13 -5.58
C LEU A 56 2.37 0.98 -6.57
N ASN A 57 1.43 0.90 -7.53
CA ASN A 57 1.46 -0.08 -8.61
C ASN A 57 2.12 0.55 -9.83
N GLY A 58 3.21 -0.04 -10.28
CA GLY A 58 3.77 0.17 -11.61
C GLY A 58 3.50 -1.03 -12.53
N PRO A 59 3.97 -0.96 -13.78
CA PRO A 59 3.81 -2.04 -14.75
C PRO A 59 4.62 -3.30 -14.40
N ASP A 60 5.80 -3.12 -13.78
CA ASP A 60 6.75 -4.20 -13.47
C ASP A 60 7.07 -4.30 -11.97
N ASP A 61 6.66 -3.29 -11.18
CA ASP A 61 6.96 -3.15 -9.77
C ASP A 61 5.71 -2.83 -8.94
N ARG A 62 5.68 -3.31 -7.69
CA ARG A 62 4.65 -2.97 -6.72
C ARG A 62 5.31 -2.68 -5.39
N VAL A 63 5.06 -1.50 -4.83
CA VAL A 63 5.64 -1.08 -3.55
C VAL A 63 4.52 -0.85 -2.52
N PRO A 64 4.27 -1.82 -1.62
CA PRO A 64 3.36 -1.67 -0.49
C PRO A 64 3.99 -0.94 0.70
N PHE A 65 3.21 -0.07 1.32
CA PHE A 65 3.47 0.59 2.61
C PHE A 65 2.33 0.26 3.56
N PHE A 66 2.63 -0.37 4.69
CA PHE A 66 1.60 -0.82 5.63
C PHE A 66 1.74 -0.15 6.99
N THR A 67 0.61 0.07 7.63
CA THR A 67 0.51 0.36 9.06
C THR A 67 -0.61 -0.45 9.66
N ARG A 68 -0.40 -0.96 10.87
CA ARG A 68 -1.40 -1.71 11.63
C ARG A 68 -1.25 -1.39 13.11
N ALA A 69 -2.38 -1.21 13.77
CA ALA A 69 -2.44 -1.16 15.23
C ALA A 69 -3.55 -2.09 15.71
N ASN A 70 -3.26 -2.89 16.73
CA ASN A 70 -4.23 -3.73 17.41
C ASN A 70 -4.14 -3.45 18.91
N PHE A 71 -5.31 -3.39 19.52
CA PHE A 71 -5.49 -3.19 20.95
C PHE A 71 -6.46 -4.24 21.45
N GLU A 72 -6.13 -4.86 22.57
CA GLU A 72 -6.97 -5.86 23.20
C GLU A 72 -6.95 -5.69 24.71
N GLU A 73 -8.14 -5.67 25.30
CA GLU A 73 -8.37 -5.59 26.73
C GLU A 73 -9.16 -6.81 27.17
N ILE A 74 -8.73 -7.42 28.29
CA ILE A 74 -9.37 -8.59 28.88
C ILE A 74 -9.61 -8.30 30.36
N ASP A 75 -10.87 -8.32 30.78
CA ASP A 75 -11.30 -8.14 32.17
C ASP A 75 -10.74 -6.86 32.83
N GLY A 76 -10.72 -5.73 32.11
CA GLY A 76 -10.18 -4.46 32.62
C GLY A 76 -8.66 -4.38 32.65
N THR A 77 -7.97 -5.45 32.25
CA THR A 77 -6.51 -5.52 32.18
C THR A 77 -6.07 -5.37 30.73
N LYS A 78 -5.12 -4.45 30.51
CA LYS A 78 -4.49 -4.25 29.20
C LYS A 78 -3.84 -5.56 28.75
N GLY A 79 -4.36 -6.14 27.67
CA GLY A 79 -3.93 -7.43 27.14
C GLY A 79 -2.78 -7.28 26.16
N THR A 80 -3.08 -6.84 24.93
CA THR A 80 -2.10 -6.73 23.84
C THR A 80 -2.21 -5.38 23.13
N ASP A 81 -1.10 -4.64 23.07
CA ASP A 81 -0.91 -3.49 22.18
C ASP A 81 0.20 -3.84 21.19
N ASP A 82 -0.14 -3.93 19.90
CA ASP A 82 0.82 -4.16 18.82
C ASP A 82 0.61 -3.11 17.74
N ALA A 83 1.65 -2.33 17.47
CA ALA A 83 1.67 -1.34 16.39
C ALA A 83 2.87 -1.62 15.48
N ARG A 84 2.61 -1.71 14.17
CA ARG A 84 3.62 -2.01 13.14
C ARG A 84 3.48 -1.07 11.97
N VAL A 85 4.61 -0.64 11.44
CA VAL A 85 4.71 0.16 10.22
C VAL A 85 5.88 -0.37 9.39
N GLY A 86 5.75 -0.38 8.07
CA GLY A 86 6.82 -0.82 7.20
C GLY A 86 6.50 -0.66 5.72
N ALA A 87 7.49 -1.06 4.92
CA ALA A 87 7.39 -1.23 3.49
C ALA A 87 8.03 -2.57 3.12
N ASP A 88 7.55 -3.19 2.05
CA ASP A 88 8.05 -4.45 1.48
C ASP A 88 8.40 -4.23 0.00
#